data_AF-A0A944N786-F1
#
_entry.id   AF-A0A944N786-F1
#
_cell.length_a   1.000
_cell.length_b   1.000
_cell.length_c   1.000
_cell.angle_alpha   90.00
_cell.angle_beta   90.00
_cell.angle_gamma   90.00
#
_symmetry.space_group_name_H-M   'P 1'
#
loop_
_entity.id
_entity.type
_entity.pdbx_description
1 polymer ?
#
loop_
_entity_poly.entity_id
_entity_poly.type
_entity_poly.pdbx_seq_one_letter_code
_entity_poly.pdbx_strand_id
1 'polypeptide(L)'
;MDDFFQRLMVAVDHKSIHQVRNQNDCSGINKLFLAYFHQGQNNKQIVKMIQQLLRAREIDRRTQKQLLSAIGTPVKKKENSTASDINSFSMLESLLSRSRSRTDLEQTILIDQQLLQQLKLVENPVMREIVEIVLALKSGNIFWAQRVIEKILVSDYHQLIFMRKITVSNPEQRMKELKRNDGLMIKMFKLVEKYIEDKNLVRAFRLFFEYGMNSKELPRFFGYISQSDSLSSIRTLIKGRWGKRFPGLWFKVLMGKNHPAEAQAFLRVALAFPAIKHLDRGEMWLLAYHIPPSDSARKELRYKLEKLNKDNSAYAKYILLELMEQQPIIKKIMEEVDYEFRQPIYNLKRAFYRRLIQQRIASHFSLYQLIQLGDQDPWLLWQTAR
;
A
#
# COMPACT_ATOMS: atom_id res chain seq x y z
N MET A 1 0.50 -7.49 -22.68
CA MET A 1 1.55 -7.99 -21.76
C MET A 1 2.95 -7.51 -22.16
N ASP A 2 3.11 -6.87 -23.34
CA ASP A 2 4.44 -6.48 -23.89
C ASP A 2 4.95 -5.08 -23.48
N ASP A 3 4.07 -4.18 -23.05
CA ASP A 3 4.42 -2.79 -22.65
C ASP A 3 5.24 -2.74 -21.35
N PHE A 4 5.09 -3.75 -20.47
CA PHE A 4 5.91 -3.89 -19.27
C PHE A 4 7.37 -4.23 -19.61
N PHE A 5 7.57 -5.12 -20.57
CA PHE A 5 8.91 -5.56 -20.99
C PHE A 5 9.61 -4.44 -21.74
N GLN A 6 8.94 -3.78 -22.69
CA GLN A 6 9.52 -2.62 -23.38
C GLN A 6 9.87 -1.49 -22.41
N ARG A 7 9.07 -1.23 -21.36
CA ARG A 7 9.38 -0.15 -20.40
C ARG A 7 10.42 -0.51 -19.34
N LEU A 8 10.46 -1.77 -18.88
CA LEU A 8 11.56 -2.26 -18.03
C LEU A 8 12.87 -2.33 -18.82
N MET A 9 12.81 -2.71 -20.10
CA MET A 9 13.91 -2.64 -21.05
C MET A 9 14.31 -1.19 -21.32
N VAL A 10 13.38 -0.24 -21.42
CA VAL A 10 13.69 1.21 -21.55
C VAL A 10 14.33 1.79 -20.28
N ALA A 11 13.91 1.34 -19.10
CA ALA A 11 14.57 1.70 -17.83
C ALA A 11 15.96 1.03 -17.66
N VAL A 12 16.20 -0.04 -18.41
CA VAL A 12 17.49 -0.73 -18.55
C VAL A 12 18.20 -0.31 -19.86
N ASP A 13 17.62 0.56 -20.71
CA ASP A 13 18.00 0.58 -22.13
C ASP A 13 19.35 1.21 -22.40
N HIS A 14 19.98 0.63 -23.43
CA HIS A 14 21.12 0.99 -24.28
C HIS A 14 22.19 1.97 -23.80
N LYS A 15 21.83 3.06 -23.11
CA LYS A 15 22.80 3.83 -22.33
C LYS A 15 23.31 3.03 -21.16
N SER A 16 22.51 2.21 -20.47
CA SER A 16 23.02 1.47 -19.33
C SER A 16 24.00 0.36 -19.75
N ILE A 17 23.78 -0.39 -20.83
CA ILE A 17 24.73 -1.46 -21.23
C ILE A 17 26.06 -0.89 -21.74
N HIS A 18 26.05 0.30 -22.38
CA HIS A 18 27.28 0.97 -22.82
C HIS A 18 27.91 1.91 -21.77
N GLN A 19 27.14 2.49 -20.84
CA GLN A 19 27.65 3.32 -19.72
C GLN A 19 28.00 2.48 -18.47
N VAL A 20 27.47 1.27 -18.31
CA VAL A 20 27.83 0.31 -17.24
C VAL A 20 29.23 -0.28 -17.47
N ARG A 21 29.81 -0.14 -18.67
CA ARG A 21 31.23 -0.46 -18.89
C ARG A 21 32.19 0.40 -18.05
N ASN A 22 31.76 1.59 -17.60
CA ASN A 22 32.63 2.55 -16.90
C ASN A 22 32.21 2.88 -15.47
N GLN A 23 31.24 2.17 -14.87
CA GLN A 23 30.89 2.35 -13.46
C GLN A 23 30.73 1.01 -12.76
N ASN A 24 31.52 0.81 -11.69
CA ASN A 24 31.40 -0.23 -10.66
C ASN A 24 30.09 -0.13 -9.86
N ASP A 25 28.95 0.14 -10.51
CA ASP A 25 27.68 0.37 -9.86
C ASP A 25 26.90 -0.94 -9.73
N CYS A 26 27.07 -1.65 -8.62
CA CYS A 26 26.35 -2.87 -8.25
C CYS A 26 24.81 -2.75 -8.33
N SER A 27 24.24 -1.55 -8.51
CA SER A 27 22.80 -1.31 -8.61
C SER A 27 22.13 -2.03 -9.78
N GLY A 28 22.77 -2.13 -10.96
CA GLY A 28 22.15 -2.71 -12.16
C GLY A 28 21.79 -4.19 -12.02
N ILE A 29 22.67 -4.98 -11.39
CA ILE A 29 22.44 -6.40 -11.14
C ILE A 29 21.34 -6.58 -10.10
N ASN A 30 21.40 -5.85 -8.97
CA ASN A 30 20.38 -5.97 -7.92
C ASN A 30 18.97 -5.60 -8.44
N LYS A 31 18.85 -4.57 -9.30
CA LYS A 31 17.58 -4.20 -9.95
C LYS A 31 16.94 -5.36 -10.73
N LEU A 32 17.73 -6.10 -11.51
CA LEU A 32 17.23 -7.21 -12.33
C LEU A 32 16.89 -8.44 -11.50
N PHE A 33 17.67 -8.72 -10.47
CA PHE A 33 17.32 -9.74 -9.48
C PHE A 33 15.97 -9.42 -8.83
N LEU A 34 15.78 -8.21 -8.32
CA LEU A 34 14.53 -7.81 -7.68
C LEU A 34 13.34 -7.84 -8.66
N ALA A 35 13.56 -7.47 -9.92
CA ALA A 35 12.55 -7.60 -10.97
C ALA A 35 12.14 -9.06 -11.20
N TYR A 36 13.11 -10.00 -11.24
CA TYR A 36 12.83 -11.43 -11.35
C TYR A 36 11.95 -11.94 -10.19
N PHE A 37 12.27 -11.56 -8.95
CA PHE A 37 11.51 -11.99 -7.78
C PHE A 37 10.10 -11.41 -7.74
N HIS A 38 9.92 -10.14 -8.10
CA HIS A 38 8.61 -9.50 -8.12
C HIS A 38 7.69 -10.07 -9.22
N GLN A 39 8.23 -10.51 -10.35
CA GLN A 39 7.43 -11.06 -11.46
C GLN A 39 7.05 -12.54 -11.33
N GLY A 40 7.55 -13.23 -10.31
CA GLY A 40 7.43 -14.68 -10.18
C GLY A 40 8.55 -15.40 -10.95
N GLN A 41 9.07 -16.47 -10.33
CA GLN A 41 10.31 -17.18 -10.66
C GLN A 41 10.32 -17.93 -12.02
N ASN A 42 9.58 -17.48 -13.03
CA ASN A 42 9.42 -18.18 -14.31
C ASN A 42 9.89 -17.40 -15.54
N ASN A 43 10.55 -16.25 -15.35
CA ASN A 43 10.97 -15.42 -16.47
C ASN A 43 12.36 -15.80 -16.99
N LYS A 44 12.41 -16.80 -17.90
CA LYS A 44 13.64 -17.28 -18.56
C LYS A 44 14.45 -16.18 -19.23
N GLN A 45 13.81 -15.11 -19.69
CA GLN A 45 14.47 -13.98 -20.34
C GLN A 45 15.25 -13.12 -19.34
N ILE A 46 14.69 -12.86 -18.15
CA ILE A 46 15.39 -12.15 -17.08
C ILE A 46 16.60 -12.95 -16.57
N VAL A 47 16.49 -14.27 -16.44
CA VAL A 47 17.63 -15.12 -16.05
C VAL A 47 18.77 -15.02 -17.06
N LYS A 48 18.47 -15.05 -18.36
CA LYS A 48 19.48 -14.86 -19.43
C LYS A 48 20.15 -13.50 -19.34
N MET A 49 19.39 -12.43 -19.07
CA MET A 49 19.95 -11.08 -18.92
C MET A 49 20.84 -10.97 -17.67
N ILE A 50 20.43 -11.54 -16.55
CA ILE A 50 21.25 -11.61 -15.34
C ILE A 50 22.56 -12.33 -15.63
N GLN A 51 22.52 -13.48 -16.31
CA GLN A 51 23.73 -14.22 -16.71
C GLN A 51 24.65 -13.40 -17.62
N GLN A 52 24.08 -12.68 -18.60
CA GLN A 52 24.87 -11.83 -19.49
C GLN A 52 25.55 -10.68 -18.73
N LEU A 53 24.86 -10.05 -17.78
CA LEU A 53 25.42 -8.96 -16.99
C LEU A 53 26.47 -9.41 -15.99
N LEU A 54 26.26 -10.56 -15.35
CA LEU A 54 27.26 -11.17 -14.47
C LEU A 54 28.57 -11.46 -15.23
N ARG A 55 28.45 -11.97 -16.46
CA ARG A 55 29.61 -12.20 -17.35
C ARG A 55 30.26 -10.89 -17.81
N ALA A 56 29.46 -9.90 -18.20
CA ALA A 56 29.95 -8.61 -18.66
C ALA A 56 30.70 -7.81 -17.57
N ARG A 57 30.49 -8.14 -16.30
CA ARG A 57 31.17 -7.52 -15.14
C ARG A 57 32.33 -8.33 -14.57
N GLU A 58 32.75 -9.38 -15.26
CA GLU A 58 33.86 -10.24 -14.83
C GLU A 58 33.71 -10.79 -13.41
N ILE A 59 32.46 -10.94 -12.93
CA ILE A 59 32.20 -11.59 -11.64
C ILE A 59 32.67 -13.03 -11.74
N ASP A 60 33.41 -13.52 -10.75
CA ASP A 60 34.02 -14.85 -10.81
C ASP A 60 32.95 -15.96 -10.91
N ARG A 61 33.32 -17.07 -11.54
CA ARG A 61 32.40 -18.18 -11.83
C ARG A 61 31.76 -18.79 -10.58
N ARG A 62 32.38 -18.69 -9.39
CA ARG A 62 31.85 -19.25 -8.15
C ARG A 62 30.71 -18.37 -7.63
N THR A 63 30.94 -17.06 -7.55
CA THR A 63 29.96 -16.02 -7.22
C THR A 63 28.80 -16.03 -8.22
N GLN A 64 29.07 -16.17 -9.53
CA GLN A 64 28.01 -16.34 -10.53
C GLN A 64 27.12 -17.56 -10.26
N LYS A 65 27.71 -18.72 -9.95
CA LYS A 65 26.94 -19.94 -9.64
C LYS A 65 26.11 -19.79 -8.36
N GLN A 66 26.63 -19.11 -7.34
CA GLN A 66 25.93 -18.86 -6.08
C GLN A 66 24.78 -17.86 -6.26
N LEU A 67 25.01 -16.76 -6.97
CA LEU A 67 23.96 -15.80 -7.31
C LEU A 67 22.86 -16.44 -8.16
N LEU A 68 23.21 -17.24 -9.16
CA LEU A 68 22.23 -17.93 -10.01
C LEU A 68 21.50 -19.06 -9.29
N SER A 69 22.13 -19.73 -8.31
CA SER A 69 21.42 -20.72 -7.49
C SER A 69 20.37 -20.05 -6.60
N ALA A 70 20.66 -18.87 -6.04
CA ALA A 70 19.70 -18.09 -5.25
C ALA A 70 18.44 -17.66 -6.03
N ILE A 71 18.52 -17.54 -7.36
CA ILE A 71 17.37 -17.27 -8.25
C ILE A 71 16.38 -18.46 -8.28
N GLY A 72 16.86 -19.67 -8.04
CA GLY A 72 16.10 -20.92 -8.13
C GLY A 72 15.78 -21.59 -6.80
N THR A 73 16.47 -21.25 -5.70
CA THR A 73 16.14 -21.82 -4.39
C THR A 73 14.94 -21.08 -3.78
N PRO A 74 13.77 -21.73 -3.63
CA PRO A 74 12.78 -21.20 -2.70
C PRO A 74 13.44 -21.17 -1.33
N VAL A 75 13.62 -19.97 -0.76
CA VAL A 75 14.05 -19.83 0.64
C VAL A 75 13.02 -20.61 1.45
N LYS A 76 13.45 -21.72 2.07
CA LYS A 76 12.59 -22.58 2.88
C LYS A 76 11.78 -21.68 3.81
N LYS A 77 10.45 -21.73 3.70
CA LYS A 77 9.55 -21.09 4.68
C LYS A 77 10.08 -21.54 6.04
N LYS A 78 10.56 -20.60 6.87
CA LYS A 78 10.70 -20.90 8.29
C LYS A 78 9.28 -21.13 8.78
N GLU A 79 8.90 -22.40 8.93
CA GLU A 79 7.55 -22.83 9.32
C GLU A 79 7.13 -22.36 10.71
N ASN A 80 8.00 -21.65 11.44
CA ASN A 80 7.77 -21.25 12.84
C ASN A 80 7.67 -19.74 13.08
N SER A 81 7.62 -18.87 12.05
CA SER A 81 7.24 -17.47 12.29
C SER A 81 5.72 -17.34 12.14
N THR A 82 5.01 -17.34 13.26
CA THR A 82 3.61 -16.87 13.32
C THR A 82 3.52 -15.51 12.63
N ALA A 83 2.56 -15.36 11.71
CA ALA A 83 2.34 -14.15 10.92
C ALA A 83 2.09 -12.88 11.78
N SER A 84 1.89 -13.05 13.09
CA SER A 84 1.51 -11.99 14.03
C SER A 84 2.62 -11.03 14.48
N ASP A 85 3.91 -11.36 14.22
CA ASP A 85 5.05 -10.74 14.92
C ASP A 85 6.01 -9.92 14.03
N ILE A 86 5.75 -9.83 12.73
CA ILE A 86 6.58 -9.00 11.85
C ILE A 86 6.20 -7.52 12.02
N ASN A 87 6.98 -6.82 12.84
CA ASN A 87 6.85 -5.38 12.99
C ASN A 87 7.34 -4.66 11.73
N SER A 88 6.40 -4.22 10.88
CA SER A 88 6.69 -3.54 9.62
C SER A 88 7.49 -2.25 9.79
N PHE A 89 7.36 -1.55 10.93
CA PHE A 89 8.18 -0.38 11.23
C PHE A 89 9.63 -0.74 11.55
N SER A 90 9.89 -1.90 12.15
CA SER A 90 11.25 -2.41 12.34
C SER A 90 11.92 -2.74 11.00
N MET A 91 11.19 -3.35 10.06
CA MET A 91 11.69 -3.59 8.70
C MET A 91 12.01 -2.27 7.98
N LEU A 92 11.09 -1.30 8.09
CA LEU A 92 11.26 0.03 7.51
C LEU A 92 12.50 0.73 8.06
N GLU A 93 12.70 0.70 9.38
CA GLU A 93 13.89 1.27 10.02
C GLU A 93 15.18 0.60 9.57
N SER A 94 15.22 -0.74 9.52
CA SER A 94 16.38 -1.49 9.03
C SER A 94 16.76 -1.06 7.60
N LEU A 95 15.79 -0.90 6.71
CA LEU A 95 16.06 -0.46 5.34
C LEU A 95 16.49 1.01 5.25
N LEU A 96 15.89 1.88 6.07
CA LEU A 96 16.23 3.29 6.10
C LEU A 96 17.63 3.53 6.67
N SER A 97 18.06 2.74 7.66
CA SER A 97 19.37 2.83 8.30
C SER A 97 20.51 2.23 7.48
N ARG A 98 20.22 1.34 6.51
CA ARG A 98 21.24 0.84 5.57
C ARG A 98 21.88 2.00 4.81
N SER A 99 23.18 2.18 5.03
CA SER A 99 24.04 2.95 4.13
C SER A 99 24.20 2.15 2.83
N ARG A 100 24.31 2.84 1.69
CA ARG A 100 24.78 2.21 0.44
C ARG A 100 26.29 1.94 0.53
N SER A 101 26.79 1.42 1.66
CA SER A 101 28.17 0.96 1.69
C SER A 101 28.30 -0.18 0.68
N ARG A 102 29.49 -0.33 0.10
CA ARG A 102 29.88 -1.49 -0.73
C ARG A 102 29.89 -2.76 0.12
N THR A 103 28.74 -3.14 0.67
CA THR A 103 28.51 -4.50 1.10
C THR A 103 28.56 -5.38 -0.14
N ASP A 104 29.07 -6.59 0.04
CA ASP A 104 29.13 -7.60 -1.01
C ASP A 104 27.77 -7.69 -1.72
N LEU A 105 27.79 -7.59 -3.05
CA LEU A 105 26.58 -7.61 -3.89
C LEU A 105 25.75 -8.86 -3.60
N GLU A 106 26.41 -9.99 -3.30
CA GLU A 106 25.76 -11.23 -2.91
C GLU A 106 24.95 -11.09 -1.62
N GLN A 107 25.57 -10.54 -0.57
CA GLN A 107 24.92 -10.32 0.71
C GLN A 107 23.72 -9.39 0.57
N THR A 108 23.86 -8.33 -0.22
CA THR A 108 22.77 -7.39 -0.48
C THR A 108 21.59 -8.09 -1.16
N ILE A 109 21.83 -8.88 -2.22
CA ILE A 109 20.79 -9.61 -2.94
C ILE A 109 20.10 -10.62 -2.02
N LEU A 110 20.85 -11.39 -1.23
CA LEU A 110 20.30 -12.38 -0.30
C LEU A 110 19.40 -11.73 0.76
N ILE A 111 19.86 -10.61 1.34
CA ILE A 111 19.10 -9.88 2.36
C ILE A 111 17.82 -9.30 1.74
N ASP A 112 17.88 -8.70 0.55
CA ASP A 112 16.71 -8.11 -0.10
C ASP A 112 15.69 -9.19 -0.53
N GLN A 113 16.16 -10.38 -0.94
CA GLN A 113 15.30 -11.54 -1.20
C GLN A 113 14.59 -12.03 0.06
N GLN A 114 15.32 -12.17 1.17
CA GLN A 114 14.73 -12.55 2.46
C GLN A 114 13.67 -11.54 2.89
N LEU A 115 13.96 -10.25 2.72
CA LEU A 115 13.03 -9.18 3.05
C LEU A 115 11.76 -9.23 2.17
N LEU A 116 11.89 -9.51 0.87
CA LEU A 116 10.74 -9.71 -0.03
C LEU A 116 9.85 -10.89 0.39
N GLN A 117 10.43 -11.98 0.91
CA GLN A 117 9.64 -13.09 1.42
C GLN A 117 8.94 -12.73 2.73
N GLN A 118 9.62 -12.01 3.62
CA GLN A 118 9.02 -11.50 4.86
C GLN A 118 7.88 -10.51 4.56
N LEU A 119 8.00 -9.70 3.51
CA LEU A 119 6.94 -8.77 3.09
C LEU A 119 5.63 -9.46 2.73
N LYS A 120 5.67 -10.72 2.24
CA LYS A 120 4.44 -11.48 1.96
C LYS A 120 3.66 -11.84 3.22
N LEU A 121 4.30 -11.82 4.38
CA LEU A 121 3.71 -12.14 5.68
C LEU A 121 3.18 -10.88 6.40
N VAL A 122 3.46 -9.68 5.89
CA VAL A 122 2.93 -8.43 6.45
C VAL A 122 1.42 -8.36 6.19
N GLU A 123 0.63 -8.33 7.27
CA GLU A 123 -0.84 -8.36 7.20
C GLU A 123 -1.44 -7.08 6.60
N ASN A 124 -0.88 -5.90 6.92
CA ASN A 124 -1.37 -4.63 6.41
C ASN A 124 -0.79 -4.35 5.01
N PRO A 125 -1.62 -4.28 3.95
CA PRO A 125 -1.14 -4.02 2.59
C PRO A 125 -0.34 -2.72 2.51
N VAL A 126 -0.89 -1.59 2.97
CA VAL A 126 -0.23 -0.28 2.83
C VAL A 126 1.15 -0.25 3.50
N MET A 127 1.30 -0.85 4.68
CA MET A 127 2.62 -1.00 5.32
C MET A 127 3.58 -1.83 4.47
N ARG A 128 3.12 -2.96 3.91
CA ARG A 128 3.92 -3.78 3.00
C ARG A 128 4.38 -2.97 1.80
N GLU A 129 3.47 -2.23 1.17
CA GLU A 129 3.78 -1.40 0.02
C GLU A 129 4.74 -0.24 0.37
N ILE A 130 4.63 0.36 1.57
CA ILE A 130 5.58 1.38 2.04
C ILE A 130 7.00 0.80 2.18
N VAL A 131 7.13 -0.38 2.80
CA VAL A 131 8.42 -1.03 2.95
C VAL A 131 8.99 -1.43 1.57
N GLU A 132 8.14 -1.90 0.67
CA GLU A 132 8.49 -2.23 -0.72
C GLU A 132 8.98 -1.00 -1.51
N ILE A 133 8.38 0.18 -1.32
CA ILE A 133 8.86 1.44 -1.92
C ILE A 133 10.27 1.74 -1.44
N VAL A 134 10.54 1.68 -0.13
CA VAL A 134 11.88 1.98 0.39
C VAL A 134 12.91 0.97 -0.12
N LEU A 135 12.57 -0.31 -0.17
CA LEU A 135 13.43 -1.34 -0.76
C LEU A 135 13.74 -1.05 -2.24
N ALA A 136 12.72 -0.70 -3.03
CA ALA A 136 12.87 -0.35 -4.44
C ALA A 136 13.78 0.87 -4.64
N LEU A 137 13.61 1.92 -3.83
CA LEU A 137 14.44 3.12 -3.90
C LEU A 137 15.89 2.87 -3.45
N LYS A 138 16.08 2.07 -2.39
CA LYS A 138 17.41 1.72 -1.87
C LYS A 138 18.20 0.86 -2.85
N SER A 139 17.51 -0.06 -3.56
CA SER A 139 18.08 -0.85 -4.67
C SER A 139 18.21 -0.07 -5.99
N GLY A 140 17.72 1.18 -6.06
CA GLY A 140 17.80 2.03 -7.24
C GLY A 140 16.80 1.69 -8.34
N ASN A 141 15.77 0.88 -8.04
CA ASN A 141 14.68 0.54 -8.95
C ASN A 141 13.54 1.56 -8.85
N ILE A 142 13.74 2.73 -9.48
CA ILE A 142 12.78 3.86 -9.44
C ILE A 142 11.42 3.45 -10.04
N PHE A 143 11.42 2.73 -11.17
CA PHE A 143 10.18 2.30 -11.82
C PHE A 143 9.34 1.38 -10.93
N TRP A 144 9.97 0.44 -10.23
CA TRP A 144 9.28 -0.40 -9.25
C TRP A 144 8.68 0.44 -8.12
N ALA A 145 9.45 1.38 -7.56
CA ALA A 145 8.95 2.29 -6.54
C ALA A 145 7.73 3.09 -7.02
N GLN A 146 7.78 3.65 -8.24
CA GLN A 146 6.64 4.37 -8.83
C GLN A 146 5.39 3.49 -8.93
N ARG A 147 5.53 2.26 -9.43
CA ARG A 147 4.39 1.34 -9.53
C ARG A 147 3.79 0.99 -8.18
N VAL A 148 4.61 0.83 -7.15
CA VAL A 148 4.11 0.54 -5.79
C VAL A 148 3.43 1.77 -5.19
N ILE A 149 3.96 2.98 -5.42
CA ILE A 149 3.28 4.24 -5.08
C ILE A 149 1.89 4.28 -5.73
N GLU A 150 1.78 3.98 -7.02
CA GLU A 150 0.50 3.98 -7.73
C GLU A 150 -0.50 2.96 -7.15
N LYS A 151 -0.04 1.79 -6.68
CA LYS A 151 -0.90 0.82 -5.97
C LYS A 151 -1.47 1.42 -4.67
N ILE A 152 -0.65 2.15 -3.91
CA ILE A 152 -1.11 2.85 -2.71
C ILE A 152 -2.15 3.91 -3.07
N LEU A 153 -1.95 4.67 -4.15
CA LEU A 153 -2.87 5.74 -4.57
C LEU A 153 -4.27 5.26 -4.97
N VAL A 154 -4.39 4.01 -5.42
CA VAL A 154 -5.66 3.35 -5.73
C VAL A 154 -6.34 2.81 -4.46
N SER A 155 -5.60 2.66 -3.37
CA SER A 155 -6.14 2.11 -2.12
C SER A 155 -6.99 3.14 -1.37
N ASP A 156 -7.86 2.67 -0.48
CA ASP A 156 -8.52 3.54 0.48
C ASP A 156 -7.54 3.97 1.58
N TYR A 157 -7.50 5.26 1.89
CA TYR A 157 -6.77 5.73 3.07
C TYR A 157 -7.28 5.12 4.38
N HIS A 158 -8.51 4.61 4.50
CA HIS A 158 -8.94 3.97 5.74
C HIS A 158 -8.06 2.75 6.07
N GLN A 159 -7.36 2.17 5.10
CA GLN A 159 -6.31 1.17 5.36
C GLN A 159 -5.19 1.70 6.27
N LEU A 160 -4.94 3.01 6.26
CA LEU A 160 -3.95 3.68 7.13
C LEU A 160 -4.29 3.52 8.62
N ILE A 161 -5.59 3.48 8.96
CA ILE A 161 -6.06 3.27 10.33
C ILE A 161 -5.57 1.91 10.87
N PHE A 162 -5.52 0.90 10.00
CA PHE A 162 -5.12 -0.46 10.35
C PHE A 162 -3.61 -0.70 10.25
N MET A 163 -2.80 0.30 9.88
CA MET A 163 -1.34 0.16 9.80
C MET A 163 -0.68 0.04 11.17
N ARG A 164 -1.33 0.61 12.20
CA ARG A 164 -0.76 0.69 13.54
C ARG A 164 -1.28 -0.44 14.41
N LYS A 165 -0.38 -1.36 14.76
CA LYS A 165 -0.57 -2.28 15.88
C LYS A 165 0.15 -1.66 17.08
N ILE A 166 -0.61 -1.33 18.13
CA ILE A 166 0.00 -0.77 19.33
C ILE A 166 0.50 -1.95 20.16
N THR A 167 1.82 -2.11 20.21
CA THR A 167 2.44 -3.21 20.94
C THR A 167 2.71 -2.88 22.40
N VAL A 168 2.74 -1.60 22.76
CA VAL A 168 3.14 -1.15 24.10
C VAL A 168 1.98 -0.55 24.88
N SER A 169 1.81 -1.06 26.10
CA SER A 169 0.80 -0.66 27.08
C SER A 169 1.14 0.64 27.82
N ASN A 170 2.41 0.88 28.10
CA ASN A 170 2.84 2.07 28.83
C ASN A 170 2.66 3.36 27.99
N PRO A 171 1.96 4.40 28.49
CA PRO A 171 1.67 5.63 27.73
C PRO A 171 2.91 6.40 27.23
N GLU A 172 3.96 6.48 28.04
CA GLU A 172 5.20 7.20 27.68
C GLU A 172 5.96 6.45 26.58
N GLN A 173 6.10 5.14 26.74
CA GLN A 173 6.75 4.29 25.74
C GLN A 173 5.95 4.27 24.43
N ARG A 174 4.62 4.27 24.51
CA ARG A 174 3.71 4.42 23.36
C ARG A 174 3.96 5.73 22.63
N MET A 175 4.10 6.85 23.35
CA MET A 175 4.42 8.15 22.73
C MET A 175 5.80 8.15 22.07
N LYS A 176 6.81 7.49 22.68
CA LYS A 176 8.13 7.32 22.07
C LYS A 176 8.08 6.49 20.79
N GLU A 177 7.33 5.39 20.80
CA GLU A 177 7.12 4.54 19.62
C GLU A 177 6.43 5.30 18.48
N LEU A 178 5.37 6.06 18.79
CA LEU A 178 4.68 6.90 17.81
C LEU A 178 5.64 7.92 17.16
N LYS A 179 6.38 8.67 17.98
CA LYS A 179 7.38 9.64 17.47
C LYS A 179 8.44 8.97 16.59
N ARG A 180 8.89 7.78 16.94
CA ARG A 180 9.84 7.00 16.12
C ARG A 180 9.21 6.62 14.78
N ASN A 181 8.01 6.06 14.79
CA ASN A 181 7.29 5.64 13.58
C ASN A 181 7.03 6.82 12.64
N ASP A 182 6.65 7.98 13.17
CA ASP A 182 6.51 9.22 12.40
C ASP A 182 7.84 9.64 11.76
N GLY A 183 8.94 9.57 12.52
CA GLY A 183 10.29 9.86 12.01
C GLY A 183 10.72 8.93 10.86
N LEU A 184 10.30 7.66 10.88
CA LEU A 184 10.56 6.70 9.79
C LEU A 184 9.76 7.06 8.53
N MET A 185 8.50 7.44 8.69
CA MET A 185 7.66 7.88 7.57
C MET A 185 8.22 9.14 6.92
N ILE A 186 8.65 10.15 7.69
CA ILE A 186 9.30 11.36 7.16
C ILE A 186 10.55 11.01 6.34
N LYS A 187 11.39 10.10 6.83
CA LYS A 187 12.58 9.64 6.10
C LYS A 187 12.19 8.95 4.78
N MET A 188 11.10 8.17 4.77
CA MET A 188 10.57 7.57 3.55
C MET A 188 10.11 8.62 2.54
N PHE A 189 9.37 9.65 2.95
CA PHE A 189 8.97 10.75 2.04
C PHE A 189 10.16 11.47 1.44
N LYS A 190 11.18 11.78 2.25
CA LYS A 190 12.41 12.41 1.76
C LYS A 190 13.13 11.54 0.73
N LEU A 191 13.10 10.21 0.87
CA LEU A 191 13.64 9.30 -0.14
C LEU A 191 12.82 9.34 -1.43
N VAL A 192 11.49 9.30 -1.33
CA VAL A 192 10.59 9.39 -2.48
C VAL A 192 10.84 10.69 -3.25
N GLU A 193 10.85 11.83 -2.57
CA GLU A 193 11.12 13.13 -3.21
C GLU A 193 12.51 13.24 -3.82
N LYS A 194 13.52 12.63 -3.20
CA LYS A 194 14.89 12.63 -3.70
C LYS A 194 15.05 11.83 -4.99
N TYR A 195 14.35 10.70 -5.11
CA TYR A 195 14.60 9.71 -6.17
C TYR A 195 13.50 9.61 -7.24
N ILE A 196 12.29 10.09 -6.97
CA ILE A 196 11.19 10.08 -7.95
C ILE A 196 11.11 11.43 -8.64
N GLU A 197 11.40 11.46 -9.94
CA GLU A 197 11.38 12.68 -10.75
C GLU A 197 9.95 13.17 -11.11
N ASP A 198 8.98 12.26 -11.16
CA ASP A 198 7.58 12.61 -11.45
C ASP A 198 6.97 13.39 -10.28
N LYS A 199 7.06 14.72 -10.36
CA LYS A 199 6.54 15.64 -9.35
C LYS A 199 5.04 15.46 -9.10
N ASN A 200 4.25 15.07 -10.10
CA ASN A 200 2.82 14.85 -9.92
C ASN A 200 2.54 13.55 -9.16
N LEU A 201 3.36 12.51 -9.38
CA LEU A 201 3.27 11.26 -8.60
C LEU A 201 3.61 11.51 -7.13
N VAL A 202 4.73 12.20 -6.88
CA VAL A 202 5.17 12.57 -5.52
C VAL A 202 4.11 13.42 -4.82
N ARG A 203 3.51 14.37 -5.55
CA ARG A 203 2.43 15.20 -5.05
C ARG A 203 1.17 14.41 -4.72
N ALA A 204 0.70 13.53 -5.62
CA ALA A 204 -0.43 12.65 -5.37
C ALA A 204 -0.18 11.75 -4.14
N PHE A 205 1.05 11.23 -4.01
CA PHE A 205 1.47 10.43 -2.87
C PHE A 205 1.41 11.22 -1.56
N ARG A 206 1.89 12.46 -1.54
CA ARG A 206 1.75 13.37 -0.39
C ARG A 206 0.29 13.61 -0.02
N LEU A 207 -0.55 13.95 -1.00
CA LEU A 207 -1.98 14.21 -0.79
C LEU A 207 -2.71 12.98 -0.23
N PHE A 208 -2.34 11.76 -0.65
CA PHE A 208 -2.94 10.54 -0.13
C PHE A 208 -2.80 10.41 1.39
N PHE A 209 -1.62 10.69 1.93
CA PHE A 209 -1.41 10.66 3.38
C PHE A 209 -1.97 11.90 4.07
N GLU A 210 -1.92 13.07 3.42
CA GLU A 210 -2.47 14.31 3.98
C GLU A 210 -3.97 14.18 4.25
N TYR A 211 -4.74 13.71 3.28
CA TYR A 211 -6.18 13.52 3.42
C TYR A 211 -6.55 12.19 4.08
N GLY A 212 -5.57 11.31 4.32
CA GLY A 212 -5.78 10.00 4.92
C GLY A 212 -5.47 9.92 6.41
N MET A 213 -4.67 10.84 6.94
CA MET A 213 -4.30 10.91 8.35
C MET A 213 -5.14 11.95 9.09
N ASN A 214 -5.35 11.76 10.39
CA ASN A 214 -6.11 12.67 11.23
C ASN A 214 -5.40 14.04 11.35
N SER A 215 -6.16 15.15 11.29
CA SER A 215 -5.70 16.54 11.40
C SER A 215 -4.87 16.85 12.65
N LYS A 216 -4.98 16.05 13.71
CA LYS A 216 -4.15 16.19 14.92
C LYS A 216 -2.78 15.48 14.82
N GLU A 217 -2.64 14.52 13.91
CA GLU A 217 -1.38 13.81 13.62
C GLU A 217 -0.59 14.50 12.49
N LEU A 218 -1.32 15.22 11.62
CA LEU A 218 -0.81 16.02 10.52
C LEU A 218 0.32 17.01 10.91
N PRO A 219 0.21 17.85 11.95
CA PRO A 219 1.26 18.83 12.27
C PRO A 219 2.63 18.23 12.62
N ARG A 220 2.66 17.00 13.16
CA ARG A 220 3.92 16.31 13.55
C ARG A 220 4.65 15.68 12.37
N PHE A 221 3.91 15.36 11.31
CA PHE A 221 4.40 14.65 10.14
C PHE A 221 4.53 15.56 8.91
N PHE A 222 3.76 16.65 8.85
CA PHE A 222 3.55 17.46 7.65
C PHE A 222 4.07 18.89 7.72
N GLY A 223 4.88 19.28 8.71
CA GLY A 223 5.68 20.51 8.61
C GLY A 223 6.55 20.58 7.35
N TYR A 224 6.73 19.44 6.67
CA TYR A 224 7.44 19.25 5.40
C TYR A 224 6.50 19.06 4.18
N ILE A 225 5.23 18.73 4.38
CA ILE A 225 4.25 18.42 3.33
C ILE A 225 3.16 19.52 3.21
N SER A 226 3.03 20.45 4.15
CA SER A 226 2.04 21.53 4.05
C SER A 226 2.49 22.66 3.11
N GLN A 227 2.45 22.39 1.80
CA GLN A 227 2.06 23.43 0.86
C GLN A 227 0.67 23.04 0.43
N SER A 228 -0.34 23.67 1.03
CA SER A 228 -1.73 23.43 0.67
C SER A 228 -1.90 23.77 -0.80
N ASP A 229 -1.99 22.74 -1.63
CA ASP A 229 -2.15 22.94 -3.04
C ASP A 229 -3.38 23.80 -3.32
N SER A 230 -3.22 24.79 -4.21
CA SER A 230 -4.34 25.60 -4.63
C SER A 230 -5.37 24.70 -5.33
N LEU A 231 -6.65 25.01 -5.12
CA LEU A 231 -7.74 24.29 -5.77
C LEU A 231 -7.63 24.34 -7.30
N SER A 232 -7.14 25.46 -7.85
CA SER A 232 -6.88 25.60 -9.29
C SER A 232 -5.86 24.58 -9.79
N SER A 233 -4.77 24.39 -9.05
CA SER A 233 -3.73 23.42 -9.39
C SER A 233 -4.24 21.98 -9.34
N ILE A 234 -5.09 21.66 -8.36
CA ILE A 234 -5.76 20.35 -8.27
C ILE A 234 -6.71 20.12 -9.45
N ARG A 235 -7.54 21.11 -9.78
CA ARG A 235 -8.46 21.02 -10.94
C ARG A 235 -7.72 20.75 -12.24
N THR A 236 -6.54 21.34 -12.44
CA THR A 236 -5.69 21.08 -13.61
C THR A 236 -5.22 19.62 -13.64
N LEU A 237 -4.83 19.03 -12.50
CA LEU A 237 -4.46 17.62 -12.42
C LEU A 237 -5.64 16.69 -12.69
N ILE A 238 -6.81 17.00 -12.14
CA ILE A 238 -8.04 16.20 -12.29
C ILE A 238 -8.51 16.20 -13.75
N LYS A 239 -8.41 17.32 -14.47
CA LYS A 239 -8.79 17.40 -15.89
C LYS A 239 -7.90 16.55 -16.81
N GLY A 240 -6.67 16.25 -16.39
CA GLY A 240 -5.70 15.48 -17.17
C GLY A 240 -5.80 13.97 -16.98
N ARG A 241 -4.75 13.26 -17.45
CA ARG A 241 -4.60 11.80 -17.28
C ARG A 241 -4.61 11.33 -15.82
N TRP A 242 -4.26 12.22 -14.89
CA TRP A 242 -4.18 11.93 -13.46
C TRP A 242 -5.55 11.76 -12.81
N GLY A 243 -6.55 12.56 -13.23
CA GLY A 243 -7.91 12.47 -12.70
C GLY A 243 -8.53 11.10 -12.90
N LYS A 244 -8.42 10.55 -14.12
CA LYS A 244 -8.96 9.23 -14.46
C LYS A 244 -8.23 8.07 -13.77
N ARG A 245 -6.98 8.27 -13.38
CA ARG A 245 -6.10 7.19 -12.89
C ARG A 245 -6.30 6.88 -11.40
N PHE A 246 -6.68 7.88 -10.61
CA PHE A 246 -6.84 7.77 -9.16
C PHE A 246 -8.13 8.46 -8.68
N PRO A 247 -9.31 8.01 -9.16
CA PRO A 247 -10.57 8.68 -8.82
C PRO A 247 -10.83 8.72 -7.31
N GLY A 248 -10.41 7.69 -6.57
CA GLY A 248 -10.50 7.65 -5.12
C GLY A 248 -9.77 8.80 -4.41
N LEU A 249 -8.53 9.08 -4.82
CA LEU A 249 -7.72 10.16 -4.28
C LEU A 249 -8.38 11.52 -4.54
N TRP A 250 -8.72 11.81 -5.79
CA TRP A 250 -9.22 13.13 -6.18
C TRP A 250 -10.58 13.45 -5.60
N PHE A 251 -11.47 12.46 -5.51
CA PHE A 251 -12.73 12.60 -4.82
C PHE A 251 -12.51 13.11 -3.39
N LYS A 252 -11.57 12.50 -2.65
CA LYS A 252 -11.26 12.89 -1.27
C LYS A 252 -10.62 14.26 -1.15
N VAL A 253 -9.67 14.57 -2.02
CA VAL A 253 -9.04 15.91 -2.05
C VAL A 253 -10.10 16.99 -2.25
N LEU A 254 -11.06 16.78 -3.16
CA LEU A 254 -12.17 17.73 -3.38
C LEU A 254 -13.12 17.81 -2.19
N MET A 255 -13.48 16.67 -1.58
CA MET A 255 -14.30 16.63 -0.37
C MET A 255 -13.62 17.38 0.79
N GLY A 256 -12.34 17.14 1.03
CA GLY A 256 -11.58 17.79 2.10
C GLY A 256 -11.26 19.27 1.85
N LYS A 257 -11.42 19.76 0.62
CA LYS A 257 -11.41 21.20 0.29
C LYS A 257 -12.81 21.83 0.31
N ASN A 258 -13.81 21.15 0.86
CA ASN A 258 -15.20 21.62 0.95
C ASN A 258 -15.87 21.85 -0.43
N HIS A 259 -15.57 21.03 -1.43
CA HIS A 259 -16.23 21.04 -2.74
C HIS A 259 -17.02 19.75 -3.03
N PRO A 260 -18.04 19.40 -2.21
CA PRO A 260 -18.74 18.13 -2.32
C PRO A 260 -19.53 17.97 -3.62
N ALA A 261 -20.14 19.05 -4.14
CA ALA A 261 -20.87 18.99 -5.42
C ALA A 261 -19.95 18.66 -6.61
N GLU A 262 -18.77 19.28 -6.64
CA GLU A 262 -17.74 19.01 -7.67
C GLU A 262 -17.19 17.58 -7.52
N ALA A 263 -16.93 17.14 -6.29
CA ALA A 263 -16.49 15.77 -6.00
C ALA A 263 -17.51 14.73 -6.50
N GLN A 264 -18.79 14.94 -6.22
CA GLN A 264 -19.87 14.04 -6.66
C GLN A 264 -20.03 14.02 -8.17
N ALA A 265 -19.96 15.18 -8.84
CA ALA A 265 -20.01 15.25 -10.30
C ALA A 265 -18.83 14.50 -10.94
N PHE A 266 -17.62 14.70 -10.40
CA PHE A 266 -16.43 13.96 -10.82
C PHE A 266 -16.59 12.45 -10.64
N LEU A 267 -17.08 12.01 -9.47
CA LEU A 267 -17.22 10.59 -9.16
C LEU A 267 -18.23 9.88 -10.07
N ARG A 268 -19.35 10.52 -10.39
CA ARG A 268 -20.37 9.97 -11.31
C ARG A 268 -19.77 9.68 -12.69
N VAL A 269 -18.89 10.56 -13.18
CA VAL A 269 -18.19 10.35 -14.45
C VAL A 269 -17.15 9.23 -14.32
N ALA A 270 -16.40 9.19 -13.21
CA ALA A 270 -15.37 8.19 -12.98
C ALA A 270 -15.92 6.76 -12.78
N LEU A 271 -17.11 6.62 -12.21
CA LEU A 271 -17.76 5.33 -11.91
C LEU A 271 -18.85 4.92 -12.93
N ALA A 272 -19.02 5.66 -14.03
CA ALA A 272 -19.97 5.28 -15.08
C ALA A 272 -19.67 3.86 -15.62
N PHE A 273 -20.71 3.05 -15.88
CA PHE A 273 -20.53 1.73 -16.49
C PHE A 273 -19.83 1.90 -17.86
N PRO A 274 -18.70 1.22 -18.16
CA PRO A 274 -18.22 -0.07 -17.66
C PRO A 274 -17.21 -0.04 -16.49
N ALA A 275 -16.95 1.12 -15.88
CA ALA A 275 -15.87 1.30 -14.89
C ALA A 275 -15.98 0.38 -13.68
N ILE A 276 -17.19 -0.02 -13.25
CA ILE A 276 -17.34 -0.97 -12.13
C ILE A 276 -16.57 -2.25 -12.40
N LYS A 277 -16.61 -2.83 -13.60
CA LYS A 277 -15.91 -4.09 -13.91
C LYS A 277 -14.41 -4.01 -13.58
N HIS A 278 -13.82 -2.84 -13.83
CA HIS A 278 -12.41 -2.57 -13.61
C HIS A 278 -12.09 -1.91 -12.26
N LEU A 279 -13.11 -1.65 -11.43
CA LEU A 279 -12.93 -1.05 -10.11
C LEU A 279 -12.05 -1.97 -9.26
N ASP A 280 -10.92 -1.43 -8.80
CA ASP A 280 -10.02 -2.16 -7.93
C ASP A 280 -10.67 -2.39 -6.56
N ARG A 281 -10.23 -3.43 -5.86
CA ARG A 281 -10.67 -3.70 -4.50
C ARG A 281 -10.42 -2.50 -3.57
N GLY A 282 -9.28 -1.82 -3.74
CA GLY A 282 -8.91 -0.63 -3.01
C GLY A 282 -9.86 0.55 -3.22
N GLU A 283 -10.66 0.55 -4.28
CA GLU A 283 -11.58 1.63 -4.66
C GLU A 283 -13.05 1.29 -4.39
N MET A 284 -13.35 0.06 -3.93
CA MET A 284 -14.73 -0.37 -3.68
C MET A 284 -15.49 0.54 -2.70
N TRP A 285 -14.80 1.20 -1.77
CA TRP A 285 -15.40 2.17 -0.84
C TRP A 285 -16.09 3.34 -1.55
N LEU A 286 -15.70 3.67 -2.79
CA LEU A 286 -16.36 4.72 -3.57
C LEU A 286 -17.83 4.42 -3.88
N LEU A 287 -18.21 3.13 -3.85
CA LEU A 287 -19.59 2.71 -4.05
C LEU A 287 -20.53 3.17 -2.92
N ALA A 288 -19.99 3.58 -1.75
CA ALA A 288 -20.76 4.24 -0.71
C ALA A 288 -21.39 5.56 -1.19
N TYR A 289 -20.80 6.20 -2.21
CA TYR A 289 -21.22 7.51 -2.72
C TYR A 289 -21.98 7.42 -4.03
N HIS A 290 -21.72 6.40 -4.86
CA HIS A 290 -22.41 6.23 -6.13
C HIS A 290 -22.44 4.77 -6.58
N ILE A 291 -23.65 4.26 -6.83
CA ILE A 291 -23.87 2.97 -7.48
C ILE A 291 -24.59 3.23 -8.83
N PRO A 292 -23.99 2.83 -9.97
CA PRO A 292 -24.65 2.93 -11.26
C PRO A 292 -25.94 2.10 -11.33
N PRO A 293 -27.03 2.61 -11.94
CA PRO A 293 -28.35 2.00 -11.86
C PRO A 293 -28.56 0.74 -12.73
N SER A 294 -27.54 0.26 -13.45
CA SER A 294 -27.65 -0.83 -14.43
C SER A 294 -27.73 -2.22 -13.77
N ASP A 295 -28.56 -3.13 -14.30
CA ASP A 295 -28.62 -4.52 -13.82
C ASP A 295 -27.31 -5.29 -14.07
N SER A 296 -26.59 -5.00 -15.16
CA SER A 296 -25.26 -5.53 -15.41
C SER A 296 -24.25 -5.06 -14.35
N ALA A 297 -24.37 -3.79 -13.93
CA ALA A 297 -23.58 -3.25 -12.83
C ALA A 297 -23.90 -3.95 -11.50
N ARG A 298 -25.17 -4.29 -11.24
CA ARG A 298 -25.58 -5.03 -10.03
C ARG A 298 -25.01 -6.45 -9.98
N LYS A 299 -24.98 -7.17 -11.12
CA LYS A 299 -24.36 -8.50 -11.20
C LYS A 299 -22.86 -8.45 -10.90
N GLU A 300 -22.15 -7.50 -11.51
CA GLU A 300 -20.72 -7.30 -11.26
C GLU A 300 -20.44 -6.87 -9.80
N LEU A 301 -21.30 -6.01 -9.25
CA LEU A 301 -21.24 -5.58 -7.86
C LEU A 301 -21.34 -6.77 -6.90
N ARG A 302 -22.31 -7.68 -7.10
CA ARG A 302 -22.44 -8.90 -6.30
C ARG A 302 -21.16 -9.72 -6.31
N TYR A 303 -20.61 -10.00 -7.50
CA TYR A 303 -19.37 -10.78 -7.63
C TYR A 303 -18.19 -10.15 -6.86
N LYS A 304 -18.03 -8.82 -6.93
CA LYS A 304 -16.97 -8.13 -6.18
C LYS A 304 -17.19 -8.13 -4.68
N LEU A 305 -18.44 -7.97 -4.22
CA LEU A 305 -18.78 -8.02 -2.80
C LEU A 305 -18.53 -9.41 -2.20
N GLU A 306 -18.88 -10.49 -2.92
CA GLU A 306 -18.57 -11.86 -2.52
C GLU A 306 -17.05 -12.08 -2.40
N LYS A 307 -16.28 -11.56 -3.35
CA LYS A 307 -14.82 -11.63 -3.31
C LYS A 307 -14.24 -10.82 -2.14
N LEU A 308 -14.81 -9.65 -1.85
CA LEU A 308 -14.42 -8.84 -0.69
C LEU A 308 -14.76 -9.55 0.63
N ASN A 309 -15.91 -10.21 0.73
CA ASN A 309 -16.33 -10.95 1.92
C ASN A 309 -15.40 -12.13 2.25
N LYS A 310 -14.93 -12.85 1.21
CA LYS A 310 -13.96 -13.94 1.36
C LYS A 310 -12.59 -13.46 1.84
N ASP A 311 -12.33 -12.16 1.82
CA ASP A 311 -11.11 -11.61 2.35
C ASP A 311 -11.21 -11.42 3.87
N ASN A 312 -10.39 -12.16 4.59
CA ASN A 312 -10.41 -12.17 6.05
C ASN A 312 -9.71 -10.97 6.71
N SER A 313 -9.27 -9.94 5.95
CA SER A 313 -8.66 -8.75 6.54
C SER A 313 -9.66 -7.87 7.28
N ALA A 314 -9.21 -7.23 8.36
CA ALA A 314 -9.99 -6.25 9.12
C ALA A 314 -10.53 -5.12 8.23
N TYR A 315 -9.70 -4.64 7.30
CA TYR A 315 -10.08 -3.58 6.37
C TYR A 315 -11.18 -4.03 5.38
N ALA A 316 -11.13 -5.26 4.83
CA ALA A 316 -12.19 -5.74 3.95
C ALA A 316 -13.55 -5.74 4.64
N LYS A 317 -13.59 -6.25 5.89
CA LYS A 317 -14.78 -6.25 6.73
C LYS A 317 -15.26 -4.84 7.04
N TYR A 318 -14.35 -3.93 7.38
CA TYR A 318 -14.69 -2.52 7.60
C TYR A 318 -15.38 -1.89 6.39
N ILE A 319 -14.79 -1.99 5.20
CA ILE A 319 -15.39 -1.44 3.96
C ILE A 319 -16.75 -2.05 3.69
N LEU A 320 -16.89 -3.37 3.86
CA LEU A 320 -18.15 -4.05 3.62
C LEU A 320 -19.26 -3.51 4.54
N LEU A 321 -18.96 -3.32 5.83
CA LEU A 321 -19.91 -2.76 6.80
C LEU A 321 -20.27 -1.31 6.47
N GLU A 322 -19.29 -0.48 6.09
CA GLU A 322 -19.55 0.90 5.66
C GLU A 322 -20.43 0.94 4.41
N LEU A 323 -20.14 0.09 3.41
CA LEU A 323 -20.95 0.00 2.20
C LEU A 323 -22.39 -0.44 2.50
N MET A 324 -22.58 -1.42 3.37
CA MET A 324 -23.91 -1.90 3.78
C MET A 324 -24.70 -0.84 4.54
N GLU A 325 -24.05 -0.02 5.36
CA GLU A 325 -24.69 1.07 6.10
C GLU A 325 -25.13 2.20 5.16
N GLN A 326 -24.26 2.61 4.23
CA GLN A 326 -24.53 3.74 3.34
C GLN A 326 -25.46 3.38 2.17
N GLN A 327 -25.51 2.10 1.77
CA GLN A 327 -26.21 1.66 0.56
C GLN A 327 -27.14 0.46 0.86
N PRO A 328 -28.47 0.68 0.99
CA PRO A 328 -29.42 -0.39 1.29
C PRO A 328 -29.43 -1.54 0.27
N ILE A 329 -29.12 -1.26 -0.99
CA ILE A 329 -29.01 -2.31 -2.02
C ILE A 329 -27.84 -3.26 -1.75
N ILE A 330 -26.71 -2.76 -1.22
CA ILE A 330 -25.55 -3.58 -0.85
C ILE A 330 -25.92 -4.46 0.34
N LYS A 331 -26.60 -3.91 1.34
CA LYS A 331 -27.11 -4.67 2.49
C LYS A 331 -27.95 -5.87 2.03
N LYS A 332 -28.92 -5.66 1.15
CA LYS A 332 -29.77 -6.74 0.60
C LYS A 332 -28.96 -7.82 -0.13
N ILE A 333 -27.99 -7.42 -0.96
CA ILE A 333 -27.12 -8.37 -1.64
C ILE A 333 -26.35 -9.22 -0.62
N MET A 334 -25.81 -8.60 0.43
CA MET A 334 -25.00 -9.30 1.43
C MET A 334 -25.82 -10.26 2.29
N GLU A 335 -27.08 -9.96 2.59
CA GLU A 335 -28.00 -10.85 3.31
C GLU A 335 -28.29 -12.17 2.58
N GLU A 336 -28.16 -12.16 1.24
CA GLU A 336 -28.27 -13.34 0.40
C GLU A 336 -26.93 -14.09 0.28
N VAL A 337 -25.80 -13.38 0.39
CA VAL A 337 -24.45 -13.95 0.30
C VAL A 337 -24.06 -14.70 1.57
N ASP A 338 -24.37 -14.14 2.74
CA ASP A 338 -24.02 -14.73 4.04
C ASP A 338 -25.12 -14.47 5.08
N TYR A 339 -25.47 -15.51 5.84
CA TYR A 339 -26.49 -15.43 6.87
C TYR A 339 -26.10 -14.49 8.02
N GLU A 340 -24.80 -14.33 8.31
CA GLU A 340 -24.31 -13.38 9.32
C GLU A 340 -24.84 -11.97 9.03
N PHE A 341 -24.90 -11.59 7.75
CA PHE A 341 -25.34 -10.28 7.33
C PHE A 341 -26.83 -10.06 7.44
N ARG A 342 -27.66 -11.01 7.88
CA ARG A 342 -29.09 -10.75 8.18
C ARG A 342 -29.31 -9.96 9.46
N GLN A 343 -28.29 -9.86 10.31
CA GLN A 343 -28.37 -9.07 11.53
C GLN A 343 -28.44 -7.56 11.24
N PRO A 344 -29.01 -6.76 12.15
CA PRO A 344 -28.95 -5.30 12.07
C PRO A 344 -27.51 -4.81 11.91
N ILE A 345 -27.29 -3.82 11.03
CA ILE A 345 -25.94 -3.29 10.72
C ILE A 345 -25.22 -2.80 11.99
N TYR A 346 -25.97 -2.24 12.93
CA TYR A 346 -25.50 -1.84 14.24
C TYR A 346 -24.78 -2.96 14.99
N ASN A 347 -25.40 -4.15 15.07
CA ASN A 347 -24.84 -5.30 15.79
C ASN A 347 -23.55 -5.80 15.13
N LEU A 348 -23.53 -5.81 13.79
CA LEU A 348 -22.35 -6.20 13.01
C LEU A 348 -21.18 -5.26 13.26
N LYS A 349 -21.40 -3.94 13.19
CA LYS A 349 -20.38 -2.92 13.47
C LYS A 349 -19.88 -3.02 14.92
N ARG A 350 -20.80 -3.17 15.89
CA ARG A 350 -20.45 -3.31 17.30
C ARG A 350 -19.56 -4.53 17.56
N ALA A 351 -19.94 -5.70 17.03
CA ALA A 351 -19.14 -6.92 17.16
C ALA A 351 -17.75 -6.78 16.50
N PHE A 352 -17.71 -6.18 15.32
CA PHE A 352 -16.47 -5.91 14.60
C PHE A 352 -15.50 -5.02 15.40
N TYR A 353 -15.95 -3.87 15.89
CA TYR A 353 -15.08 -2.95 16.63
C TYR A 353 -14.63 -3.52 17.99
N ARG A 354 -15.49 -4.27 18.69
CA ARG A 354 -15.11 -4.97 19.93
C ARG A 354 -13.98 -5.99 19.67
N ARG A 355 -14.08 -6.76 18.58
CA ARG A 355 -13.03 -7.71 18.16
C ARG A 355 -11.70 -7.00 17.87
N LEU A 356 -11.73 -5.85 17.20
CA LEU A 356 -10.52 -5.08 16.91
C LEU A 356 -9.81 -4.58 18.18
N ILE A 357 -10.57 -4.11 19.18
CA ILE A 357 -10.02 -3.73 20.49
C ILE A 357 -9.32 -4.92 21.15
N GLN A 358 -9.98 -6.08 21.21
CA GLN A 358 -9.41 -7.31 21.78
C GLN A 358 -8.12 -7.74 21.07
N GLN A 359 -8.07 -7.57 19.75
CA GLN A 359 -6.89 -7.89 18.93
C GLN A 359 -5.80 -6.82 18.97
N ARG A 360 -6.02 -5.68 19.66
CA ARG A 360 -5.12 -4.51 19.71
C ARG A 360 -4.85 -3.89 18.33
N ILE A 361 -5.80 -4.04 17.41
CA ILE A 361 -5.74 -3.48 16.05
C ILE A 361 -6.62 -2.24 16.03
N ALA A 362 -6.08 -1.10 15.61
CA ALA A 362 -6.85 0.14 15.46
C ALA A 362 -7.75 0.47 16.69
N SER A 363 -7.26 0.20 17.91
CA SER A 363 -8.10 0.18 19.12
C SER A 363 -8.75 1.53 19.43
N HIS A 364 -8.03 2.65 19.27
CA HIS A 364 -8.60 3.99 19.50
C HIS A 364 -9.70 4.34 18.49
N PHE A 365 -9.47 3.98 17.22
CA PHE A 365 -10.48 4.17 16.17
C PHE A 365 -11.72 3.33 16.49
N SER A 366 -11.53 2.06 16.84
CA SER A 366 -12.61 1.15 17.21
C SER A 366 -13.40 1.65 18.42
N LEU A 367 -12.70 2.18 19.44
CA LEU A 367 -13.34 2.76 20.61
C LEU A 367 -14.16 4.00 20.24
N TYR A 368 -13.60 4.91 19.45
CA TYR A 368 -14.32 6.09 18.98
C TYR A 368 -15.60 5.70 18.23
N GLN A 369 -15.52 4.72 17.33
CA GLN A 369 -16.67 4.21 16.59
C GLN A 369 -17.73 3.58 17.51
N LEU A 370 -17.31 2.82 18.53
CA LEU A 370 -18.23 2.25 19.52
C LEU A 370 -18.95 3.34 20.33
N ILE A 371 -18.24 4.40 20.72
CA ILE A 371 -18.85 5.55 21.40
C ILE A 371 -19.88 6.24 20.48
N GLN A 372 -19.57 6.41 19.19
CA GLN A 372 -20.53 6.95 18.21
C GLN A 372 -21.77 6.07 18.05
N LEU A 373 -21.62 4.75 18.22
CA LEU A 373 -22.71 3.77 18.27
C LEU A 373 -23.42 3.73 19.64
N GLY A 374 -23.06 4.59 20.60
CA GLY A 374 -23.66 4.60 21.94
C GLY A 374 -23.23 3.43 22.82
N ASP A 375 -22.22 2.65 22.44
CA ASP A 375 -21.66 1.57 23.26
C ASP A 375 -20.64 2.15 24.26
N GLN A 376 -21.12 2.43 25.47
CA GLN A 376 -20.33 3.06 26.55
C GLN A 376 -19.84 2.04 27.60
N ASP A 377 -19.66 0.78 27.21
CA ASP A 377 -19.18 -0.29 28.09
C ASP A 377 -17.87 0.12 28.80
N PRO A 378 -17.89 0.31 30.14
CA PRO A 378 -16.74 0.80 30.88
C PRO A 378 -15.50 -0.09 30.69
N TRP A 379 -15.69 -1.40 30.56
CA TRP A 379 -14.58 -2.34 30.38
C TRP A 379 -13.78 -2.06 29.10
N LEU A 380 -14.45 -1.67 28.01
CA LEU A 380 -13.80 -1.31 26.75
C LEU A 380 -13.00 -0.02 26.86
N LEU A 381 -13.49 0.96 27.65
CA LEU A 381 -12.76 2.20 27.93
C LEU A 381 -11.45 1.89 28.70
N TRP A 382 -11.53 1.05 29.73
CA TRP A 382 -10.38 0.64 30.55
C TRP A 382 -9.32 -0.14 29.77
N GLN A 383 -9.71 -0.94 28.77
CA GLN A 383 -8.76 -1.70 27.94
C GLN A 383 -7.86 -0.84 27.06
N THR A 384 -8.25 0.39 26.74
CA THR A 384 -7.45 1.30 25.90
C THR A 384 -6.53 2.23 26.69
N ALA A 385 -6.76 2.33 28.01
CA ALA A 385 -5.96 3.10 28.97
C ALA A 385 -4.77 2.30 29.53
N ARG A 386 -4.82 0.96 29.46
CA ARG A 386 -3.68 0.05 29.64
C ARG A 386 -3.02 -0.24 28.29
#